data_AF-A0A1Y1R485-F1
#
_entry.id   AF-A0A1Y1R485-F1
#
_cell.length_a   1.000
_cell.length_b   1.000
_cell.length_c   1.000
_cell.angle_alpha   90.00
_cell.angle_beta   90.00
_cell.angle_gamma   90.00
#
_symmetry.space_group_name_H-M   'P 1'
#
loop_
_entity.id
_entity.type
_entity.pdbx_description
1 polymer ?
#
loop_
_entity_poly.entity_id
_entity_poly.type
_entity_poly.pdbx_seq_one_letter_code
_entity_poly.pdbx_strand_id
1 'polypeptide(L)'
;MFASPASWEKILSAEPLERHPSVNQAYEKHRDAYLARKKTAEAVIFEDVFGLDEKQARQCSENGCELGYRLTINRFPYWLEDGIAHLLLFSSQSVWDEAVLKQKSEELLRQHLPDNTQYRGIEWSIRINPPWKRTVKGLGHAHIFIRDTEGTANLTQWVDQLKQRRNSSINK
;
A
#
# COMPACT_ATOMS: atom_id res chain seq x y z
N MET A 1 16.01 -8.30 -22.61
CA MET A 1 16.17 -7.06 -21.81
C MET A 1 15.01 -7.01 -20.85
N PHE A 2 15.27 -6.94 -19.54
CA PHE A 2 14.22 -6.57 -18.60
C PHE A 2 13.85 -5.10 -18.85
N ALA A 3 12.62 -4.69 -18.54
CA ALA A 3 12.25 -3.28 -18.55
C ALA A 3 13.21 -2.49 -17.63
N SER A 4 13.27 -1.16 -17.71
CA SER A 4 13.95 -0.39 -16.66
C SER A 4 13.01 -0.19 -15.46
N PRO A 5 13.53 0.05 -14.24
CA PRO A 5 12.69 0.55 -13.14
C PRO A 5 11.88 1.76 -13.60
N ALA A 6 10.65 1.89 -13.10
CA ALA A 6 9.78 3.01 -13.46
C ALA A 6 10.31 4.32 -12.84
N SER A 7 10.55 5.31 -13.69
CA SER A 7 10.91 6.66 -13.27
C SER A 7 9.73 7.42 -12.68
N TRP A 8 10.01 8.54 -12.02
CA TRP A 8 8.96 9.40 -11.50
C TRP A 8 8.02 9.92 -12.58
N GLU A 9 8.53 10.30 -13.75
CA GLU A 9 7.73 10.77 -14.88
C GLU A 9 6.76 9.68 -15.36
N LYS A 10 7.22 8.42 -15.39
CA LYS A 10 6.36 7.26 -15.70
C LYS A 10 5.29 7.03 -14.61
N ILE A 11 5.62 7.31 -13.34
CA ILE A 11 4.65 7.28 -12.22
C ILE A 11 3.65 8.46 -12.30
N LEU A 12 3.98 9.55 -12.97
CA LEU A 12 3.02 10.62 -13.24
C LEU A 12 2.16 10.37 -14.48
N SER A 13 2.67 9.66 -15.50
CA SER A 13 1.99 9.47 -16.80
C SER A 13 0.78 8.52 -16.81
N ALA A 14 0.39 7.96 -15.65
CA ALA A 14 -0.62 6.90 -15.51
C ALA A 14 -0.35 5.60 -16.29
N GLU A 15 0.84 5.44 -16.90
CA GLU A 15 1.24 4.22 -17.59
C GLU A 15 1.26 3.00 -16.66
N PRO A 16 1.05 1.78 -17.19
CA PRO A 16 1.17 0.55 -16.41
C PRO A 16 2.54 0.44 -15.73
N LEU A 17 2.50 0.11 -14.43
CA LEU A 17 3.68 -0.19 -13.63
C LEU A 17 3.77 -1.69 -13.42
N GLU A 18 4.98 -2.22 -13.52
CA GLU A 18 5.25 -3.65 -13.40
C GLU A 18 6.06 -3.93 -12.16
N ARG A 19 6.02 -5.18 -11.69
CA ARG A 19 6.91 -5.66 -10.63
C ARG A 19 8.15 -6.27 -11.24
N HIS A 20 9.27 -6.20 -10.52
CA HIS A 20 10.44 -6.97 -10.87
C HIS A 20 10.09 -8.47 -10.83
N PRO A 21 10.63 -9.33 -11.74
CA PRO A 21 10.27 -10.74 -11.80
C PRO A 21 10.37 -11.50 -10.47
N SER A 22 11.41 -11.22 -9.66
CA SER A 22 11.57 -11.85 -8.34
C SER A 22 10.49 -11.43 -7.34
N VAL A 23 10.04 -10.17 -7.39
CA VAL A 23 8.94 -9.67 -6.54
C VAL A 23 7.62 -10.23 -7.01
N ASN A 24 7.42 -10.36 -8.34
CA ASN A 24 6.23 -10.99 -8.89
C ASN A 24 6.14 -12.47 -8.46
N GLN A 25 7.25 -13.21 -8.53
CA GLN A 25 7.31 -14.60 -8.06
C GLN A 25 6.99 -14.71 -6.56
N ALA A 26 7.52 -13.80 -5.74
CA ALA A 26 7.21 -13.78 -4.30
C ALA A 26 5.73 -13.46 -4.03
N TYR A 27 5.14 -12.55 -4.82
CA TYR A 27 3.72 -12.23 -4.78
C TYR A 27 2.86 -13.44 -5.14
N GLU A 28 3.18 -14.13 -6.24
CA GLU A 28 2.46 -15.34 -6.68
C GLU A 28 2.53 -16.43 -5.62
N LYS A 29 3.71 -16.69 -5.05
CA LYS A 29 3.87 -17.66 -3.96
C LYS A 29 3.03 -17.30 -2.74
N HIS A 30 3.00 -16.01 -2.35
CA HIS A 30 2.17 -15.55 -1.23
C HIS A 30 0.68 -15.71 -1.53
N ARG A 31 0.27 -15.40 -2.77
CA ARG A 31 -1.10 -15.58 -3.25
C ARG A 31 -1.53 -17.03 -3.15
N ASP A 32 -0.73 -17.92 -3.73
CA ASP A 32 -1.04 -19.35 -3.79
C ASP A 32 -1.09 -19.96 -2.39
N ALA A 33 -0.26 -19.48 -1.45
CA ALA A 33 -0.28 -19.91 -0.06
C ALA A 33 -1.58 -19.56 0.67
N TYR A 34 -2.11 -18.34 0.51
CA TYR A 34 -3.37 -17.99 1.17
C TYR A 34 -4.57 -18.66 0.50
N LEU A 35 -4.52 -18.87 -0.82
CA LEU A 35 -5.55 -19.59 -1.56
C LEU A 35 -5.62 -21.07 -1.14
N ALA A 36 -4.47 -21.72 -0.92
CA ALA A 36 -4.41 -23.08 -0.39
C ALA A 36 -5.05 -23.20 1.00
N ARG A 37 -5.03 -22.13 1.80
CA ARG A 37 -5.71 -22.02 3.09
C ARG A 37 -7.18 -21.58 2.98
N LYS A 38 -7.72 -21.47 1.77
CA LYS A 38 -9.08 -20.99 1.48
C LYS A 38 -9.37 -19.59 2.02
N LYS A 39 -8.35 -18.72 2.12
CA LYS A 39 -8.52 -17.32 2.51
C LYS A 39 -8.77 -16.44 1.26
N THR A 40 -9.53 -15.37 1.44
CA THR A 40 -9.69 -14.30 0.44
C THR A 40 -8.53 -13.30 0.55
N ALA A 41 -8.31 -12.48 -0.48
CA ALA A 41 -7.32 -11.41 -0.41
C ALA A 41 -7.70 -10.38 0.68
N GLU A 42 -8.99 -10.09 0.81
CA GLU A 42 -9.56 -9.22 1.84
C GLU A 42 -9.26 -9.71 3.26
N ALA A 43 -9.46 -11.00 3.53
CA ALA A 43 -9.13 -11.59 4.84
C ALA A 43 -7.64 -11.43 5.16
N VAL A 44 -6.76 -11.66 4.18
CA VAL A 44 -5.31 -11.45 4.36
C VAL A 44 -4.99 -9.98 4.65
N ILE A 45 -5.65 -9.02 4.00
CA ILE A 45 -5.47 -7.61 4.31
C ILE A 45 -5.96 -7.28 5.73
N PHE A 46 -7.08 -7.83 6.17
CA PHE A 46 -7.56 -7.63 7.55
C PHE A 46 -6.58 -8.18 8.59
N GLU A 47 -5.96 -9.33 8.34
CA GLU A 47 -4.89 -9.87 9.20
C GLU A 47 -3.63 -8.99 9.14
N ASP A 48 -3.04 -8.84 7.95
CA ASP A 48 -1.70 -8.23 7.79
C ASP A 48 -1.67 -6.71 8.02
N VAL A 49 -2.78 -6.01 7.73
CA VAL A 49 -2.85 -4.53 7.76
C VAL A 49 -3.66 -4.01 8.93
N PHE A 50 -4.78 -4.66 9.24
CA PHE A 50 -5.66 -4.24 10.34
C PHE A 50 -5.37 -4.95 11.65
N GLY A 51 -4.49 -5.96 11.65
CA GLY A 51 -4.04 -6.64 12.86
C GLY A 51 -5.13 -7.49 13.51
N LEU A 52 -6.07 -8.00 12.71
CA LEU A 52 -7.12 -8.89 13.19
C LEU A 52 -6.62 -10.33 13.26
N ASP A 53 -7.17 -11.10 14.19
CA ASP A 53 -6.99 -12.55 14.16
C ASP A 53 -7.73 -13.20 12.98
N GLU A 54 -7.43 -14.47 12.68
CA GLU A 54 -8.01 -15.19 11.54
C GLU A 54 -9.54 -15.25 11.58
N LYS A 55 -10.15 -15.37 12.77
CA LYS A 55 -11.61 -15.45 12.91
C LYS A 55 -12.24 -14.08 12.66
N GLN A 56 -11.68 -13.03 13.23
CA GLN A 56 -12.12 -11.65 13.04
C GLN A 56 -11.95 -11.21 11.58
N ALA A 57 -10.81 -11.49 10.97
CA ALA A 57 -10.53 -11.15 9.57
C ALA A 57 -11.50 -11.83 8.61
N ARG A 58 -11.82 -13.11 8.86
CA ARG A 58 -12.84 -13.82 8.10
C ARG A 58 -14.22 -13.17 8.24
N GLN A 59 -14.65 -12.88 9.46
CA GLN A 59 -15.93 -12.20 9.71
C GLN A 59 -16.00 -10.84 9.01
N CYS A 60 -14.93 -10.06 9.05
CA CYS A 60 -14.84 -8.76 8.37
C CYS A 60 -14.84 -8.90 6.85
N SER A 61 -14.17 -9.92 6.29
CA SER A 61 -14.20 -10.18 4.85
C SER A 61 -15.57 -10.62 4.36
N GLU A 62 -16.36 -11.31 5.18
CA GLU A 62 -17.68 -11.83 4.82
C GLU A 62 -18.79 -10.78 5.01
N ASN A 63 -18.74 -9.99 6.09
CA ASN A 63 -19.82 -9.09 6.49
C ASN A 63 -19.49 -7.60 6.37
N GLY A 64 -18.24 -7.25 6.08
CA GLY A 64 -17.73 -5.87 6.17
C GLY A 64 -17.40 -5.46 7.60
N CYS A 65 -16.51 -4.47 7.76
CA CYS A 65 -16.09 -3.92 9.04
C CYS A 65 -15.68 -2.44 8.93
N GLU A 66 -16.07 -1.60 9.88
CA GLU A 66 -15.77 -0.16 9.89
C GLU A 66 -14.55 0.16 10.79
N LEU A 67 -13.38 -0.38 10.44
CA LEU A 67 -12.09 -0.15 11.12
C LEU A 67 -11.34 1.10 10.63
N GLY A 68 -11.90 1.78 9.62
CA GLY A 68 -11.38 3.02 9.05
C GLY A 68 -10.28 2.81 8.03
N TYR A 69 -9.26 3.67 8.09
CA TYR A 69 -8.18 3.73 7.09
C TYR A 69 -6.85 3.28 7.70
N ARG A 70 -6.03 2.59 6.90
CA ARG A 70 -4.68 2.16 7.28
C ARG A 70 -3.69 2.44 6.16
N LEU A 71 -2.61 3.12 6.51
CA LEU A 71 -1.44 3.31 5.66
C LEU A 71 -0.43 2.19 5.96
N THR A 72 0.10 1.55 4.93
CA THR A 72 1.10 0.49 5.05
C THR A 72 2.06 0.51 3.87
N ILE A 73 3.18 -0.20 3.98
CA ILE A 73 4.10 -0.37 2.86
C ILE A 73 3.62 -1.51 1.99
N ASN A 74 3.70 -1.33 0.67
CA ASN A 74 3.40 -2.40 -0.26
C ASN A 74 4.42 -3.55 -0.08
N ARG A 75 3.94 -4.72 0.36
CA ARG A 75 4.76 -5.92 0.54
C ARG A 75 5.38 -6.41 -0.77
N PHE A 76 4.72 -6.12 -1.89
CA PHE A 76 5.13 -6.52 -3.23
C PHE A 76 5.14 -5.29 -4.13
N PRO A 77 6.10 -4.37 -3.94
CA PRO A 77 6.12 -3.10 -4.63
C PRO A 77 6.36 -3.31 -6.13
N TYR A 78 5.84 -2.37 -6.94
CA TYR A 78 6.31 -2.19 -8.31
C TYR A 78 7.82 -1.96 -8.37
N TRP A 79 8.39 -2.18 -9.55
CA TRP A 79 9.78 -1.89 -9.81
C TRP A 79 9.96 -0.41 -10.11
N LEU A 80 10.49 0.32 -9.15
CA LEU A 80 10.63 1.77 -9.16
C LEU A 80 12.11 2.14 -9.10
N GLU A 81 12.45 3.35 -9.52
CA GLU A 81 13.77 3.93 -9.28
C GLU A 81 14.08 4.05 -7.79
N ASP A 82 15.38 4.09 -7.48
CA ASP A 82 15.86 4.27 -6.11
C ASP A 82 15.35 5.58 -5.51
N GLY A 83 15.07 5.55 -4.20
CA GLY A 83 14.51 6.71 -3.48
C GLY A 83 13.00 6.88 -3.59
N ILE A 84 12.31 6.08 -4.41
CA ILE A 84 10.84 6.07 -4.49
C ILE A 84 10.27 4.94 -3.62
N ALA A 85 9.50 5.31 -2.60
CA ALA A 85 8.77 4.36 -1.77
C ALA A 85 7.35 4.12 -2.31
N HIS A 86 6.87 2.88 -2.16
CA HIS A 86 5.54 2.45 -2.57
C HIS A 86 4.72 2.02 -1.36
N LEU A 87 3.73 2.84 -1.02
CA LEU A 87 2.79 2.62 0.07
C LEU A 87 1.43 2.24 -0.47
N LEU A 88 0.62 1.66 0.40
CA LEU A 88 -0.78 1.37 0.18
C LEU A 88 -1.60 2.02 1.28
N LEU A 89 -2.71 2.63 0.89
CA LEU A 89 -3.80 2.93 1.80
C LEU A 89 -4.90 1.88 1.57
N PHE A 90 -5.42 1.32 2.65
CA PHE A 90 -6.62 0.49 2.65
C PHE A 90 -7.73 1.19 3.44
N SER A 91 -8.94 1.17 2.89
CA SER A 91 -10.19 1.54 3.56
C SER A 91 -10.99 0.28 3.83
N SER A 92 -11.37 0.06 5.07
CA SER A 92 -12.35 -0.96 5.41
C SER A 92 -13.79 -0.46 5.31
N GLN A 93 -13.99 0.84 5.07
CA GLN A 93 -15.33 1.42 5.06
C GLN A 93 -16.15 0.84 3.90
N SER A 94 -17.45 0.71 4.12
CA SER A 94 -18.41 0.25 3.10
C SER A 94 -18.58 1.26 1.96
N VAL A 95 -18.37 2.54 2.22
CA VAL A 95 -18.51 3.64 1.26
C VAL A 95 -17.15 4.29 1.02
N TRP A 96 -16.65 4.18 -0.20
CA TRP A 96 -15.47 4.90 -0.67
C TRP A 96 -15.56 5.08 -2.19
N ASP A 97 -14.95 6.15 -2.66
CA ASP A 97 -14.70 6.39 -4.07
C ASP A 97 -13.25 6.84 -4.28
N GLU A 98 -12.90 7.17 -5.52
CA GLU A 98 -11.56 7.64 -5.84
C GLU A 98 -11.18 8.94 -5.12
N ALA A 99 -12.12 9.89 -4.99
CA ALA A 99 -11.87 11.18 -4.36
C ALA A 99 -11.61 11.01 -2.86
N VAL A 100 -12.42 10.21 -2.17
CA VAL A 100 -12.24 9.88 -0.75
C VAL A 100 -10.90 9.19 -0.51
N LEU A 101 -10.54 8.20 -1.35
CA LEU A 101 -9.27 7.50 -1.20
C LEU A 101 -8.06 8.42 -1.41
N LYS A 102 -8.12 9.35 -2.38
CA LYS A 102 -7.06 10.36 -2.58
C LYS A 102 -6.96 11.29 -1.38
N GLN A 103 -8.07 11.89 -0.96
CA GLN A 103 -8.10 12.80 0.19
C GLN A 103 -7.55 12.12 1.45
N LYS A 104 -8.00 10.91 1.77
CA LYS A 104 -7.55 10.18 2.96
C LYS A 104 -6.10 9.75 2.88
N SER A 105 -5.59 9.48 1.67
CA SER A 105 -4.16 9.21 1.46
C SER A 105 -3.33 10.43 1.81
N GLU A 106 -3.71 11.62 1.34
CA GLU A 106 -3.00 12.86 1.65
C GLU A 106 -3.07 13.22 3.13
N GLU A 107 -4.24 13.09 3.76
CA GLU A 107 -4.42 13.33 5.20
C GLU A 107 -3.50 12.41 6.02
N LEU A 108 -3.48 11.10 5.72
CA LEU A 108 -2.64 10.16 6.44
C LEU A 108 -1.15 10.36 6.18
N LEU A 109 -0.75 10.70 4.95
CA LEU A 109 0.64 11.07 4.64
C LEU A 109 1.09 12.26 5.50
N ARG A 110 0.30 13.35 5.52
CA ARG A 110 0.63 14.56 6.31
C ARG A 110 0.65 14.31 7.81
N GLN A 111 -0.14 13.37 8.32
CA GLN A 111 -0.10 12.98 9.74
C GLN A 111 1.17 12.19 10.10
N HIS A 112 1.73 11.45 9.15
CA HIS A 112 2.85 10.54 9.41
C HIS A 112 4.20 11.12 9.01
N LEU A 113 4.23 12.04 8.05
CA LEU A 113 5.46 12.74 7.68
C LEU A 113 5.82 13.77 8.77
N PRO A 114 7.11 13.98 9.04
CA PRO A 114 7.56 14.95 10.02
C PRO A 114 7.13 16.39 9.64
N ASP A 115 6.99 17.23 10.65
CA ASP A 115 6.33 18.54 10.65
C ASP A 115 6.56 19.42 9.40
N ASN A 116 5.57 20.28 9.11
CA ASN A 116 5.36 20.99 7.83
C ASN A 116 6.54 21.78 7.24
N THR A 117 7.60 22.05 8.00
CA THR A 117 8.83 22.71 7.52
C THR A 117 9.77 21.76 6.75
N GLN A 118 9.58 20.45 6.85
CA GLN A 118 10.40 19.41 6.21
C GLN A 118 9.84 18.87 4.88
N TYR A 119 8.70 19.39 4.39
CA TYR A 119 8.15 18.96 3.09
C TYR A 119 8.89 19.53 1.87
N ARG A 120 9.93 20.34 2.07
CA ARG A 120 10.74 20.80 0.92
C ARG A 120 11.40 19.58 0.28
N GLY A 121 11.08 19.35 -0.99
CA GLY A 121 11.53 18.19 -1.75
C GLY A 121 10.66 16.94 -1.63
N ILE A 122 9.61 16.92 -0.81
CA ILE A 122 8.73 15.73 -0.73
C ILE A 122 7.64 15.80 -1.78
N GLU A 123 7.63 14.80 -2.66
CA GLU A 123 6.64 14.65 -3.71
C GLU A 123 5.90 13.32 -3.55
N TRP A 124 4.58 13.33 -3.77
CA TRP A 124 3.79 12.10 -3.83
C TRP A 124 2.82 12.07 -5.00
N SER A 125 2.53 10.86 -5.46
CA SER A 125 1.52 10.56 -6.49
C SER A 125 0.62 9.43 -6.00
N ILE A 126 -0.69 9.63 -6.13
CA ILE A 126 -1.71 8.68 -5.67
C ILE A 126 -2.46 8.11 -6.86
N ARG A 127 -2.40 6.79 -7.03
CA ARG A 127 -3.07 6.05 -8.09
C ARG A 127 -4.07 5.06 -7.50
N ILE A 128 -5.31 5.10 -7.99
CA ILE A 128 -6.30 4.08 -7.69
C ILE A 128 -6.40 3.18 -8.93
N ASN A 129 -6.15 1.88 -8.78
CA ASN A 129 -6.31 0.97 -9.91
C ASN A 129 -7.79 0.92 -10.33
N PRO A 130 -8.10 0.78 -11.63
CA PRO A 130 -9.47 0.58 -12.06
C PRO A 130 -10.02 -0.78 -11.56
N PRO A 131 -11.34 -0.95 -11.40
CA PRO A 131 -11.93 -2.15 -10.79
C PRO A 131 -11.45 -3.48 -11.38
N TRP A 132 -11.24 -3.56 -12.70
CA TRP A 132 -10.80 -4.78 -13.39
C TRP A 132 -9.32 -5.15 -13.16
N LYS A 133 -8.50 -4.23 -12.63
CA LYS A 133 -7.08 -4.48 -12.29
C LYS A 133 -6.85 -4.72 -10.78
N ARG A 134 -7.91 -4.69 -9.97
CA ARG A 134 -7.82 -4.84 -8.51
C ARG A 134 -7.80 -6.31 -8.11
N THR A 135 -6.80 -6.71 -7.33
CA THR A 135 -6.77 -8.04 -6.69
C THR A 135 -7.72 -8.09 -5.49
N VAL A 136 -7.80 -7.00 -4.71
CA VAL A 136 -8.71 -6.83 -3.58
C VAL A 136 -9.92 -6.06 -4.08
N LYS A 137 -11.10 -6.69 -4.12
CA LYS A 137 -12.31 -6.10 -4.70
C LYS A 137 -13.22 -5.51 -3.64
N GLY A 138 -13.26 -6.11 -2.46
CA GLY A 138 -14.13 -5.71 -1.35
C GLY A 138 -13.61 -4.54 -0.52
N LEU A 139 -12.36 -4.10 -0.72
CA LEU A 139 -11.74 -3.01 0.02
C LEU A 139 -11.27 -1.89 -0.90
N GLY A 140 -11.53 -0.66 -0.49
CA GLY A 140 -10.99 0.53 -1.14
C GLY A 140 -9.48 0.56 -0.91
N HIS A 141 -8.70 0.75 -1.97
CA HIS A 141 -7.26 0.88 -1.83
C HIS A 141 -6.65 1.82 -2.86
N ALA A 142 -5.62 2.54 -2.41
CA ALA A 142 -4.83 3.44 -3.22
C ALA A 142 -3.36 3.05 -3.17
N HIS A 143 -2.69 3.12 -4.32
CA HIS A 143 -1.25 3.07 -4.44
C HIS A 143 -0.70 4.47 -4.25
N ILE A 144 0.27 4.62 -3.37
CA ILE A 144 0.90 5.89 -3.06
C ILE A 144 2.39 5.75 -3.35
N PHE A 145 2.90 6.61 -4.22
CA PHE A 145 4.32 6.73 -4.52
C PHE A 145 4.83 8.00 -3.88
N ILE A 146 5.93 7.91 -3.14
CA ILE A 146 6.52 9.06 -2.46
C ILE A 146 8.02 9.06 -2.64
N ARG A 147 8.61 10.23 -2.89
CA ARG A 147 10.05 10.43 -2.98
C ARG A 147 10.45 11.71 -2.26
N ASP A 148 11.72 11.76 -1.89
CA ASP A 148 12.38 12.97 -1.41
C ASP A 148 13.43 13.39 -2.44
N THR A 149 13.23 14.55 -3.07
CA THR A 149 14.11 15.09 -4.10
C THR A 149 15.26 15.92 -3.53
N GLU A 150 15.18 16.33 -2.27
CA GLU A 150 16.21 17.14 -1.61
C GLU A 150 17.03 16.33 -0.59
N GLY A 151 16.56 15.13 -0.21
CA GLY A 151 17.20 14.25 0.78
C GLY A 151 17.09 14.78 2.22
N THR A 152 16.09 15.62 2.48
CA THR A 152 15.90 16.40 3.70
C THR A 152 14.96 15.72 4.69
N ALA A 153 13.97 14.96 4.21
CA ALA A 153 13.14 14.12 5.04
C ALA A 153 13.79 12.73 5.04
N ASN A 154 14.10 12.19 6.22
CA ASN A 154 14.66 10.85 6.32
C ASN A 154 13.62 9.77 5.93
N LEU A 155 13.24 9.74 4.65
CA LEU A 155 12.13 8.96 4.09
C LEU A 155 12.41 7.48 4.27
N THR A 156 13.67 7.06 4.08
CA THR A 156 14.10 5.69 4.37
C THR A 156 13.83 5.31 5.82
N GLN A 157 14.23 6.16 6.78
CA GLN A 157 13.96 5.88 8.20
C GLN A 157 12.46 5.84 8.51
N TRP A 158 11.67 6.75 7.95
CA TRP A 158 10.22 6.77 8.14
C TRP A 158 9.54 5.52 7.55
N VAL A 159 9.92 5.14 6.33
CA VAL A 159 9.48 3.88 5.70
C VAL A 159 9.88 2.69 6.58
N ASP A 160 11.09 2.66 7.12
CA ASP A 160 11.52 1.56 7.98
C ASP A 160 10.74 1.51 9.30
N GLN A 161 10.37 2.65 9.89
CA GLN A 161 9.45 2.70 11.03
C GLN A 161 8.07 2.13 10.69
N LEU A 162 7.53 2.45 9.51
CA LEU A 162 6.27 1.86 9.03
C LEU A 162 6.40 0.33 8.86
N LYS A 163 7.52 -0.18 8.34
CA LYS A 163 7.77 -1.63 8.24
C LYS A 163 7.77 -2.29 9.62
N GLN A 164 8.44 -1.68 10.60
CA GLN A 164 8.54 -2.21 11.96
C GLN A 164 7.18 -2.28 12.65
N ARG A 165 6.36 -1.21 12.53
CA ARG A 165 4.99 -1.20 13.10
C ARG A 165 4.14 -2.35 12.55
N ARG A 166 4.26 -2.67 11.26
CA ARG A 166 3.55 -3.82 10.66
C ARG A 166 3.96 -5.15 11.31
N ASN A 167 5.26 -5.38 11.49
CA ASN A 167 5.76 -6.64 12.04
C ASN A 167 5.41 -6.81 13.53
N SER A 168 5.31 -5.72 14.29
CA SER A 168 4.92 -5.75 15.71
C SER A 168 3.44 -6.10 15.93
N SER A 169 2.57 -5.86 14.93
CA SER A 169 1.15 -6.21 15.00
C SER A 169 0.86 -7.70 14.72
N ILE A 170 1.82 -8.44 14.14
CA ILE A 170 1.67 -9.86 13.78
C ILE A 170 2.11 -10.80 14.92
N ASN A 171 2.85 -10.29 15.92
CA ASN A 171 3.41 -11.06 17.03
C ASN A 171 2.65 -10.87 18.36
N LYS A 172 1.41 -10.37 18.33
CA LYS A 172 0.51 -10.28 19.50
C LYS A 172 -0.67 -11.21 19.31
#